data_AF-A0A7S0LYB9-F1
#
_entry.id   AF-A0A7S0LYB9-F1
#
_cell.length_a   1.000
_cell.length_b   1.000
_cell.length_c   1.000
_cell.angle_alpha   90.00
_cell.angle_beta   90.00
_cell.angle_gamma   90.00
#
_symmetry.space_group_name_H-M   'P 1'
#
loop_
_entity.id
_entity.type
_entity.pdbx_description
1 polymer ?
#
loop_
_entity_poly.entity_id
_entity_poly.type
_entity_poly.pdbx_seq_one_letter_code
_entity_poly.pdbx_strand_id
1 'polypeptide(L)'
;GSVGALAVMTVFAVLIGQVFHSIPEIPALNGIKVDEYIAVGAFLYFGLKLLRDSYLIQETDGSGIDEELEEAKQEVSKTSEAKSSLALMGQAFSLVFAAEIGDRSFLATIALSTAFSPFAVAAGAISGHALATAIAVMSGAYLAKYLSEK
;
A
#
# COMPACT_ATOMS: atom_id res chain seq x y z
N GLY A 1 6.96 4.57 -12.33
CA GLY A 1 7.38 5.25 -11.09
C GLY A 1 6.37 4.99 -10.00
N SER A 2 6.77 5.16 -8.74
CA SER A 2 5.99 4.82 -7.53
C SER A 2 4.62 5.50 -7.46
N VAL A 3 4.53 6.82 -7.64
CA VAL A 3 3.25 7.56 -7.60
C VAL A 3 2.27 7.05 -8.66
N GLY A 4 2.77 6.72 -9.85
CA GLY A 4 1.95 6.13 -10.91
C GLY A 4 1.41 4.74 -10.54
N ALA A 5 2.23 3.92 -9.90
CA ALA A 5 1.80 2.59 -9.41
C ALA A 5 0.71 2.72 -8.35
N LEU A 6 0.89 3.61 -7.37
CA LEU A 6 -0.08 3.89 -6.31
C LEU A 6 -1.40 4.43 -6.87
N ALA A 7 -1.33 5.30 -7.88
CA ALA A 7 -2.52 5.83 -8.54
C ALA A 7 -3.31 4.73 -9.27
N VAL A 8 -2.63 3.87 -10.03
CA VAL A 8 -3.26 2.74 -10.71
C VAL A 8 -3.88 1.79 -9.68
N MET A 9 -3.12 1.39 -8.66
CA MET A 9 -3.59 0.55 -7.56
C MET A 9 -4.86 1.13 -6.91
N THR A 10 -4.88 2.45 -6.64
CA THR A 10 -6.02 3.13 -6.00
C THR A 10 -7.27 3.05 -6.90
N VAL A 11 -7.12 3.28 -8.20
CA VAL A 11 -8.23 3.16 -9.16
C VAL A 11 -8.75 1.72 -9.20
N PHE A 12 -7.88 0.72 -9.24
CA PHE A 12 -8.27 -0.69 -9.18
C PHE A 12 -9.05 -1.02 -7.90
N ALA A 13 -8.56 -0.55 -6.74
CA ALA A 13 -9.23 -0.74 -5.46
C ALA A 13 -10.64 -0.11 -5.45
N VAL A 14 -10.77 1.12 -5.94
CA VAL A 14 -12.07 1.82 -6.02
C VAL A 14 -13.03 1.11 -6.97
N LEU A 15 -12.56 0.65 -8.13
CA LEU A 15 -13.39 -0.13 -9.07
C LEU A 15 -13.89 -1.42 -8.44
N ILE A 16 -13.02 -2.13 -7.73
CA ILE A 16 -13.40 -3.34 -6.98
C ILE A 16 -14.47 -2.99 -5.95
N GLY A 17 -14.28 -1.93 -5.16
CA GLY A 17 -15.29 -1.49 -4.20
C GLY A 17 -16.65 -1.15 -4.84
N GLN A 18 -16.66 -0.51 -6.01
CA GLN A 18 -17.90 -0.28 -6.76
C GLN A 18 -18.59 -1.57 -7.22
N VAL A 19 -17.80 -2.58 -7.61
CA VAL A 19 -18.34 -3.91 -7.93
C VAL A 19 -18.95 -4.56 -6.69
N PHE A 20 -18.30 -4.47 -5.52
CA PHE A 20 -18.85 -4.98 -4.26
C PHE A 20 -20.12 -4.26 -3.82
N HIS A 21 -20.21 -2.93 -4.04
CA HIS A 21 -21.44 -2.18 -3.81
C HIS A 21 -22.59 -2.59 -4.74
N SER A 22 -22.27 -3.13 -5.92
CA SER A 22 -23.27 -3.58 -6.90
C SER A 22 -23.81 -4.99 -6.63
N ILE A 23 -23.35 -5.68 -5.57
CA ILE A 23 -23.87 -6.99 -5.20
C ILE A 23 -25.23 -6.79 -4.50
N PRO A 24 -26.34 -7.28 -5.08
CA PRO A 24 -27.67 -7.06 -4.53
C PRO A 24 -27.78 -7.65 -3.13
N GLU A 25 -28.39 -6.88 -2.22
CA GLU A 25 -28.69 -7.28 -0.85
C GLU A 25 -29.37 -8.66 -0.86
N ILE A 26 -28.80 -9.62 -0.12
CA ILE A 26 -29.41 -10.94 0.02
C ILE A 26 -30.74 -10.73 0.77
N PRO A 27 -31.92 -11.00 0.15
CA PRO A 27 -33.23 -10.67 0.73
C PRO A 27 -33.53 -11.39 2.07
N ALA A 28 -32.71 -12.37 2.44
CA ALA A 28 -32.79 -13.10 3.70
C ALA A 28 -32.24 -12.32 4.93
N LEU A 29 -31.52 -11.21 4.72
CA LEU A 29 -30.91 -10.38 5.75
C LEU A 29 -31.55 -8.99 5.79
N ASN A 30 -32.86 -8.93 5.98
CA ASN A 30 -33.61 -7.68 6.18
C ASN A 30 -33.01 -6.88 7.35
N GLY A 31 -32.32 -5.78 7.05
CA GLY A 31 -31.93 -4.74 8.02
C GLY A 31 -30.47 -4.75 8.49
N ILE A 32 -29.62 -5.66 8.01
CA ILE A 32 -28.20 -5.71 8.42
C ILE A 32 -27.31 -5.31 7.25
N LYS A 33 -26.59 -4.20 7.38
CA LYS A 33 -25.55 -3.75 6.43
C LYS A 33 -24.31 -4.63 6.55
N VAL A 34 -24.39 -5.84 6.01
CA VAL A 34 -23.36 -6.88 6.13
C VAL A 34 -22.00 -6.40 5.58
N ASP A 35 -22.01 -5.57 4.55
CA ASP A 35 -20.84 -4.92 3.97
C ASP A 35 -20.10 -4.02 4.97
N GLU A 36 -20.81 -3.21 5.77
CA GLU A 36 -20.22 -2.40 6.83
C GLU A 36 -19.59 -3.27 7.93
N TYR A 37 -20.28 -4.34 8.37
CA TYR A 37 -19.75 -5.24 9.39
C TYR A 37 -18.53 -6.04 8.92
N ILE A 38 -18.51 -6.47 7.65
CA ILE A 38 -17.35 -7.13 7.06
C ILE A 38 -16.17 -6.16 6.97
N ALA A 39 -16.40 -4.92 6.55
CA ALA A 39 -15.35 -3.90 6.48
C ALA A 39 -14.76 -3.59 7.86
N VAL A 40 -15.61 -3.37 8.87
CA VAL A 40 -15.18 -3.13 10.25
C VAL A 40 -14.43 -4.33 10.82
N GLY A 41 -14.94 -5.54 10.61
CA GLY A 41 -14.30 -6.79 11.05
C GLY A 41 -12.94 -7.00 10.39
N ALA A 42 -12.84 -6.78 9.08
CA ALA A 42 -11.58 -6.86 8.35
C ALA A 42 -10.58 -5.80 8.85
N PHE A 43 -11.03 -4.55 9.04
CA PHE A 43 -10.17 -3.46 9.52
C PHE A 43 -9.60 -3.75 10.91
N LEU A 44 -10.44 -4.23 11.84
CA LEU A 44 -9.99 -4.63 13.18
C LEU A 44 -9.04 -5.83 13.15
N TYR A 45 -9.37 -6.87 12.36
CA TYR A 45 -8.51 -8.04 12.21
C TYR A 45 -7.14 -7.67 11.65
N PHE A 46 -7.10 -6.92 10.53
CA PHE A 46 -5.85 -6.50 9.92
C PHE A 46 -5.09 -5.55 10.82
N GLY A 47 -5.76 -4.59 11.48
CA GLY A 47 -5.13 -3.64 12.40
C GLY A 47 -4.51 -4.31 13.65
N LEU A 48 -5.13 -5.38 14.16
CA LEU A 48 -4.58 -6.18 15.25
C LEU A 48 -3.45 -7.12 14.77
N LYS A 49 -3.59 -7.73 13.59
CA LYS A 49 -2.58 -8.59 12.97
C LYS A 49 -1.26 -7.83 12.77
N LEU A 50 -1.29 -6.72 12.01
CA LEU A 50 -0.94 -5.44 12.62
C LEU A 50 0.19 -5.31 13.64
N LEU A 51 -0.28 -4.88 14.79
CA LEU A 51 0.42 -4.72 16.05
C LEU A 51 1.11 -6.01 16.48
N ARG A 52 0.48 -7.17 16.28
CA ARG A 52 1.07 -8.46 16.68
C ARG A 52 2.30 -8.82 15.84
N ASP A 53 2.20 -8.73 14.52
CA ASP A 53 3.29 -9.05 13.60
C ASP A 53 4.47 -8.09 13.83
N SER A 54 4.19 -6.80 14.10
CA SER A 54 5.22 -5.81 14.43
C SER A 54 5.90 -6.09 15.79
N TYR A 55 5.15 -6.56 16.79
CA TYR A 55 5.70 -6.89 18.11
C TYR A 55 6.60 -8.14 18.06
N LEU A 56 6.26 -9.12 17.22
CA LEU A 56 7.06 -10.35 17.07
C LEU A 56 8.41 -10.14 16.38
N ILE A 57 8.50 -9.17 15.46
CA ILE A 57 9.76 -8.81 14.79
C ILE A 57 10.76 -8.19 15.77
N GLN A 58 10.28 -7.56 16.86
CA GLN A 58 11.12 -6.93 17.87
C GLN A 58 11.76 -7.92 18.86
N GLU A 59 11.24 -9.14 18.97
CA GLU A 59 11.73 -10.18 19.91
C GLU A 59 12.84 -11.07 19.30
N THR A 60 13.09 -11.01 17.98
CA THR A 60 14.14 -11.81 17.31
C THR A 60 15.38 -10.97 17.08
N ASP A 61 16.25 -10.93 18.09
CA ASP A 61 17.70 -10.70 18.10
C ASP A 61 18.38 -10.19 16.79
N GLY A 62 18.01 -9.00 16.30
CA GLY A 62 18.72 -8.23 15.24
C GLY A 62 18.84 -8.87 13.83
N SER A 63 18.71 -10.18 13.70
CA SER A 63 19.01 -10.96 12.49
C SER A 63 18.02 -10.72 11.35
N GLY A 64 16.74 -10.49 11.67
CA GLY A 64 15.71 -10.19 10.66
C GLY A 64 15.89 -8.83 10.01
N ILE A 65 16.44 -7.84 10.74
CA ILE A 65 16.68 -6.50 10.22
C ILE A 65 17.84 -6.52 9.21
N ASP A 66 18.88 -7.29 9.50
CA ASP A 66 20.03 -7.45 8.60
C ASP A 66 19.66 -8.23 7.33
N GLU A 67 18.80 -9.26 7.44
CA GLU A 67 18.25 -9.96 6.27
C GLU A 67 17.41 -9.03 5.38
N GLU A 68 16.46 -8.28 5.94
CA GLU A 68 15.64 -7.32 5.17
C GLU A 68 16.51 -6.23 4.51
N LEU A 69 17.57 -5.78 5.19
CA LEU A 69 18.51 -4.82 4.66
C LEU A 69 19.28 -5.38 3.44
N GLU A 70 19.78 -6.61 3.52
CA GLU A 70 20.51 -7.25 2.41
C GLU A 70 19.59 -7.54 1.22
N GLU A 71 18.35 -7.99 1.47
CA GLU A 71 17.35 -8.15 0.42
C GLU A 71 17.05 -6.83 -0.30
N ALA A 72 16.81 -5.75 0.47
CA ALA A 72 16.56 -4.43 -0.08
C ALA A 72 17.77 -3.90 -0.88
N LYS A 73 18.99 -4.07 -0.39
CA LYS A 73 20.22 -3.69 -1.13
C LYS A 73 20.35 -4.46 -2.44
N GLN A 74 20.07 -5.77 -2.43
CA GLN A 74 20.16 -6.60 -3.62
C GLN A 74 19.14 -6.16 -4.69
N GLU A 75 17.93 -5.80 -4.26
CA GLU A 75 16.87 -5.31 -5.16
C GLU A 75 17.16 -3.91 -5.71
N VAL A 76 17.73 -3.02 -4.89
CA VAL A 76 18.21 -1.70 -5.34
C VAL A 76 19.37 -1.83 -6.33
N SER A 77 20.31 -2.76 -6.10
CA SER A 77 21.43 -3.02 -7.00
C SER A 77 20.93 -3.47 -8.39
N LYS A 78 20.01 -4.44 -8.44
CA LYS A 78 19.35 -4.89 -9.68
C LYS A 78 18.60 -3.75 -10.40
N THR A 79 18.04 -2.81 -9.66
CA THR A 79 17.34 -1.64 -10.21
C THR A 79 18.32 -0.59 -10.75
N SER A 80 19.50 -0.43 -10.13
CA SER A 80 20.54 0.54 -10.53
C SER A 80 21.17 0.23 -11.90
N GLU A 81 21.19 -1.04 -12.31
CA GLU A 81 21.72 -1.45 -13.62
C GLU A 81 20.83 -1.06 -14.83
N ALA A 82 19.66 -0.46 -14.60
CA ALA A 82 18.74 -0.06 -15.65
C ALA A 82 19.34 1.05 -16.55
N LYS A 83 19.65 0.72 -17.80
CA LYS A 83 20.30 1.64 -18.77
C LYS A 83 19.43 2.80 -19.26
N SER A 84 18.12 2.81 -18.98
CA SER A 84 17.18 3.84 -19.45
C SER A 84 16.29 4.32 -18.31
N SER A 85 16.04 5.63 -18.26
CA SER A 85 15.12 6.27 -17.31
C SER A 85 13.70 5.69 -17.40
N LEU A 86 13.26 5.30 -18.60
CA LEU A 86 11.97 4.62 -18.80
C LEU A 86 11.96 3.21 -18.20
N ALA A 87 13.07 2.48 -18.32
CA ALA A 87 13.20 1.14 -17.73
C ALA A 87 13.20 1.22 -16.20
N LEU A 88 13.92 2.18 -15.62
CA LEU A 88 13.93 2.45 -14.18
C LEU A 88 12.52 2.82 -13.67
N MET A 89 11.82 3.70 -14.40
CA MET A 89 10.44 4.04 -14.10
C MET A 89 9.51 2.83 -14.19
N GLY A 90 9.71 1.94 -15.17
CA GLY A 90 8.95 0.71 -15.34
C GLY A 90 9.18 -0.30 -14.21
N GLN A 91 10.44 -0.54 -13.82
CA GLN A 91 10.76 -1.42 -12.69
C GLN A 91 10.20 -0.89 -11.37
N ALA A 92 10.42 0.39 -11.07
CA ALA A 92 9.86 1.01 -9.86
C ALA A 92 8.32 1.04 -9.88
N PHE A 93 7.70 1.11 -11.06
CA PHE A 93 6.25 0.95 -11.17
C PHE A 93 5.83 -0.47 -10.80
N SER A 94 6.39 -1.47 -11.47
CA SER A 94 5.99 -2.87 -11.30
C SER A 94 6.23 -3.37 -9.89
N LEU A 95 7.36 -3.01 -9.28
CA LEU A 95 7.70 -3.39 -7.91
C LEU A 95 6.70 -2.80 -6.91
N VAL A 96 6.47 -1.48 -6.97
CA VAL A 96 5.50 -0.81 -6.06
C VAL A 96 4.08 -1.30 -6.31
N PHE A 97 3.68 -1.48 -7.58
CA PHE A 97 2.35 -1.98 -7.91
C PHE A 97 2.13 -3.40 -7.36
N ALA A 98 3.11 -4.30 -7.54
CA ALA A 98 3.03 -5.66 -7.02
C ALA A 98 3.01 -5.68 -5.48
N ALA A 99 3.82 -4.84 -4.83
CA ALA A 99 3.88 -4.74 -3.37
C ALA A 99 2.56 -4.20 -2.76
N GLU A 100 1.88 -3.29 -3.47
CA GLU A 100 0.67 -2.63 -2.96
C GLU A 100 -0.62 -3.41 -3.27
N ILE A 101 -0.60 -4.37 -4.21
CA ILE A 101 -1.77 -5.22 -4.44
C ILE A 101 -2.00 -6.12 -3.23
N GLY A 102 -3.15 -5.95 -2.58
CA GLY A 102 -3.53 -6.76 -1.42
C GLY A 102 -2.93 -6.29 -0.10
N ASP A 103 -2.21 -5.16 -0.09
CA ASP A 103 -1.79 -4.53 1.16
C ASP A 103 -2.97 -3.86 1.89
N ARG A 104 -2.73 -3.41 3.12
CA ARG A 104 -3.70 -2.77 3.99
C ARG A 104 -4.28 -1.49 3.38
N SER A 105 -3.44 -0.69 2.71
CA SER A 105 -3.88 0.51 1.96
C SER A 105 -4.91 0.15 0.88
N PHE A 106 -4.72 -1.01 0.21
CA PHE A 106 -5.60 -1.52 -0.84
C PHE A 106 -6.98 -1.89 -0.31
N LEU A 107 -7.01 -2.72 0.74
CA LEU A 107 -8.26 -3.17 1.36
C LEU A 107 -9.02 -2.01 2.01
N ALA A 108 -8.31 -1.08 2.66
CA ALA A 108 -8.91 0.12 3.22
C ALA A 108 -9.56 0.99 2.12
N THR A 109 -8.93 1.12 0.95
CA THR A 109 -9.48 1.87 -0.18
C THR A 109 -10.73 1.21 -0.74
N ILE A 110 -10.74 -0.13 -0.88
CA ILE A 110 -11.93 -0.87 -1.29
C ILE A 110 -13.09 -0.57 -0.33
N ALA A 111 -12.88 -0.77 0.98
CA ALA A 111 -13.89 -0.55 2.01
C ALA A 111 -14.36 0.91 2.09
N LEU A 112 -13.45 1.88 1.94
CA LEU A 112 -13.82 3.29 2.00
C LEU A 112 -14.61 3.71 0.75
N SER A 113 -14.28 3.14 -0.42
CA SER A 113 -15.00 3.42 -1.67
C SER A 113 -16.40 2.80 -1.73
N THR A 114 -16.68 1.76 -0.94
CA THR A 114 -18.05 1.22 -0.81
C THR A 114 -18.91 2.08 0.11
N ALA A 115 -18.30 2.70 1.13
CA ALA A 115 -18.99 3.51 2.13
C ALA A 115 -19.17 4.99 1.75
N PHE A 116 -18.28 5.56 0.93
CA PHE A 116 -18.25 6.99 0.58
C PHE A 116 -18.15 7.23 -0.93
N SER A 117 -18.22 8.50 -1.35
CA SER A 117 -18.16 8.84 -2.77
C SER A 117 -16.85 8.36 -3.42
N PRO A 118 -16.90 7.53 -4.48
CA PRO A 118 -15.72 6.85 -5.03
C PRO A 118 -14.68 7.81 -5.58
N PHE A 119 -15.14 8.91 -6.18
CA PHE A 119 -14.28 9.95 -6.74
C PHE A 119 -13.50 10.71 -5.65
N ALA A 120 -14.15 11.04 -4.53
CA ALA A 120 -13.46 11.70 -3.43
C ALA A 120 -12.47 10.76 -2.73
N VAL A 121 -12.83 9.48 -2.59
CA VAL A 121 -11.92 8.46 -2.04
C VAL A 121 -10.70 8.29 -2.94
N ALA A 122 -10.89 8.16 -4.26
CA ALA A 122 -9.78 8.07 -5.22
C ALA A 122 -8.87 9.30 -5.17
N ALA A 123 -9.44 10.51 -5.24
CA ALA A 123 -8.67 11.75 -5.20
C ALA A 123 -7.93 11.93 -3.85
N GLY A 124 -8.57 11.60 -2.74
CA GLY A 124 -7.99 11.67 -1.40
C GLY A 124 -6.85 10.68 -1.22
N ALA A 125 -7.05 9.42 -1.60
CA ALA A 125 -6.03 8.38 -1.49
C ALA A 125 -4.81 8.66 -2.40
N ILE A 126 -5.03 9.06 -3.66
CA ILE A 126 -3.94 9.41 -4.58
C ILE A 126 -3.13 10.61 -4.04
N SER A 127 -3.81 11.67 -3.58
CA SER A 127 -3.13 12.85 -3.05
C SER A 127 -2.36 12.56 -1.75
N GLY A 128 -2.94 11.75 -0.85
CA GLY A 128 -2.27 11.29 0.36
C GLY A 128 -1.02 10.46 0.06
N HIS A 129 -1.13 9.47 -0.83
CA HIS A 129 0.01 8.66 -1.27
C HIS A 129 1.10 9.48 -1.96
N ALA A 130 0.72 10.44 -2.81
CA ALA A 130 1.67 11.33 -3.47
C ALA A 130 2.42 12.21 -2.45
N LEU A 131 1.71 12.76 -1.45
CA LEU A 131 2.32 13.55 -0.39
C LEU A 131 3.27 12.70 0.47
N ALA A 132 2.85 11.51 0.90
CA ALA A 132 3.69 10.60 1.67
C ALA A 132 4.96 10.21 0.90
N THR A 133 4.82 9.90 -0.39
CA THR A 133 5.96 9.58 -1.27
C THR A 133 6.91 10.78 -1.39
N ALA A 134 6.38 12.00 -1.53
CA ALA A 134 7.21 13.20 -1.59
C ALA A 134 8.02 13.40 -0.30
N ILE A 135 7.38 13.24 0.87
CA ILE A 135 8.04 13.34 2.17
C ILE A 135 9.12 12.26 2.31
N ALA A 136 8.83 11.02 1.91
CA ALA A 136 9.78 9.92 1.98
C ALA A 136 11.01 10.17 1.10
N VAL A 137 10.81 10.63 -0.14
CA VAL A 137 11.91 10.94 -1.07
C VAL A 137 12.74 12.12 -0.57
N MET A 138 12.10 13.19 -0.07
CA MET A 138 12.80 14.35 0.49
C MET A 138 13.60 13.98 1.74
N SER A 139 13.01 13.19 2.63
CA SER A 139 13.67 12.70 3.84
C SER A 139 14.84 11.79 3.48
N GLY A 140 14.66 10.83 2.58
CA GLY A 140 15.72 9.96 2.10
C GLY A 140 16.87 10.73 1.45
N ALA A 141 16.57 11.73 0.61
CA ALA A 141 17.57 12.60 -0.01
C ALA A 141 18.31 13.47 1.02
N TYR A 142 17.65 13.87 2.10
CA TYR A 142 18.27 14.61 3.20
C TYR A 142 19.19 13.69 4.03
N LEU A 143 18.69 12.52 4.47
CA LEU A 143 19.46 11.54 5.24
C LEU A 143 20.67 11.02 4.47
N ALA A 144 20.56 10.80 3.16
CA ALA A 144 21.66 10.36 2.31
C ALA A 144 22.88 11.31 2.35
N LYS A 145 22.68 12.60 2.69
CA LYS A 145 23.78 13.56 2.85
C LYS A 145 24.54 13.40 4.17
N TYR A 146 23.90 12.86 5.20
CA TYR A 146 24.48 12.66 6.53
C TYR A 146 24.95 11.23 6.76
N LEU A 147 24.34 10.26 6.08
CA LEU A 147 24.70 8.84 6.08
C LEU A 147 25.59 8.45 4.89
N SER A 148 26.17 9.42 4.19
CA SER A 148 27.22 9.16 3.19
C SER A 148 28.50 8.74 3.90
N GLU A 149 28.56 7.49 4.35
CA GLU A 149 29.81 6.84 4.73
C GLU A 149 30.63 6.59 3.46
N LYS A 150 31.94 6.78 3.58
CA LYS A 150 32.95 6.47 2.56
C LYS A 150 33.04 4.98 2.29
#